data_AF-A0A422QJ41-F1
#
_entry.id   AF-A0A422QJ41-F1
#
_cell.length_a   1.000
_cell.length_b   1.000
_cell.length_c   1.000
_cell.angle_alpha   90.00
_cell.angle_beta   90.00
_cell.angle_gamma   90.00
#
_symmetry.space_group_name_H-M   'P 1'
#
loop_
_entity.id
_entity.type
_entity.pdbx_description
1 polymer ?
#
loop_
_entity_poly.entity_id
_entity_poly.type
_entity_poly.pdbx_seq_one_letter_code
_entity_poly.pdbx_strand_id
1 'polypeptide(L)'
;MTLRPARRQSGFTALEAVIAVSILGILMAVGVPRMSGWLAATKAAGAGQFYVEGFTLARTQALAHNSHSRLVFIDNPGGQPDWRVDICFRATGNACDDASNDWSTATAAATG
;
A
#
# COMPACT_ATOMS: atom_id res chain seq x y z
N MET A 1 37.96 21.25 -52.65
CA MET A 1 36.68 20.63 -52.22
C MET A 1 36.93 19.16 -51.93
N THR A 2 37.20 18.83 -50.66
CA THR A 2 37.57 17.48 -50.23
C THR A 2 36.32 16.73 -49.79
N LEU A 3 35.93 15.68 -50.53
CA LEU A 3 34.77 14.85 -50.21
C LEU A 3 35.08 14.03 -48.94
N ARG A 4 34.30 14.22 -47.89
CA ARG A 4 34.34 13.37 -46.68
C ARG A 4 33.76 11.99 -47.03
N PRO A 5 34.43 10.89 -46.69
CA PRO A 5 33.86 9.57 -46.89
C PRO A 5 32.64 9.39 -45.99
N ALA A 6 31.51 8.97 -46.59
CA ALA A 6 30.32 8.59 -45.85
C ALA A 6 30.66 7.36 -44.99
N ARG A 7 30.40 7.44 -43.68
CA ARG A 7 30.52 6.27 -42.79
C ARG A 7 29.55 5.20 -43.30
N ARG A 8 30.06 4.00 -43.60
CA ARG A 8 29.23 2.82 -43.85
C ARG A 8 28.43 2.54 -42.58
N GLN A 9 27.10 2.60 -42.66
CA GLN A 9 26.23 2.05 -41.63
C GLN A 9 26.35 0.53 -41.70
N SER A 10 26.79 -0.11 -40.62
CA SER A 10 26.76 -1.56 -40.49
C SER A 10 25.32 -1.99 -40.18
N GLY A 11 24.77 -2.88 -41.00
CA GLY A 11 23.48 -3.53 -40.73
C GLY A 11 23.62 -4.62 -39.65
N PHE A 12 22.48 -5.05 -39.11
CA PHE A 12 22.39 -6.12 -38.11
C PHE A 12 22.37 -7.49 -38.79
N THR A 13 23.12 -8.46 -38.27
CA THR A 13 23.15 -9.81 -38.87
C THR A 13 22.10 -10.73 -38.25
N ALA A 14 21.68 -11.76 -38.99
CA ALA A 14 20.75 -12.77 -38.47
C ALA A 14 21.32 -13.51 -37.24
N LEU A 15 22.63 -13.75 -37.21
CA LEU A 15 23.30 -14.37 -36.06
C LEU A 15 23.24 -13.48 -34.82
N GLU A 16 23.50 -12.18 -35.00
CA GLU A 16 23.44 -11.19 -33.91
C GLU A 16 22.02 -11.08 -33.33
N ALA A 17 20.99 -11.25 -34.17
CA ALA A 17 19.60 -11.34 -33.73
C ALA A 17 19.36 -12.54 -32.82
N VAL A 18 19.82 -13.72 -33.22
CA VAL A 18 19.67 -14.95 -32.43
C VAL A 18 20.41 -14.83 -31.10
N ILE A 19 21.63 -14.26 -31.10
CA ILE A 19 22.40 -14.03 -29.88
C ILE A 19 21.67 -13.03 -28.96
N ALA A 20 21.18 -11.91 -29.49
CA ALA A 20 20.46 -10.92 -28.68
C ALA A 20 19.18 -11.50 -28.06
N VAL A 21 18.39 -12.25 -28.83
CA VAL A 21 17.14 -12.86 -28.35
C VAL A 21 17.41 -13.96 -27.34
N SER A 22 18.47 -14.76 -27.52
CA SER A 22 18.85 -15.79 -26.56
C SER A 22 19.34 -15.18 -25.23
N ILE A 23 20.15 -14.12 -25.26
CA ILE A 23 20.54 -13.36 -24.06
C ILE A 23 19.29 -12.78 -23.37
N LEU A 24 18.37 -12.17 -24.13
CA LEU A 24 17.12 -11.62 -23.59
C LEU A 24 16.28 -12.71 -22.90
N GLY A 25 16.18 -13.90 -23.50
CA GLY A 25 15.47 -15.04 -22.93
C GLY A 25 16.08 -15.49 -21.60
N ILE A 26 17.41 -15.57 -21.52
CA ILE A 26 18.12 -15.92 -20.27
C ILE A 26 17.86 -14.86 -19.18
N LEU A 27 17.90 -13.58 -19.52
CA LEU A 27 17.60 -12.49 -18.58
C LEU A 27 16.16 -12.55 -18.08
N MET A 28 15.19 -12.81 -18.96
CA MET A 28 13.79 -12.94 -18.57
C MET A 28 13.55 -14.15 -17.66
N ALA A 29 14.21 -15.28 -17.94
CA ALA A 29 14.08 -16.50 -17.14
C ALA A 29 14.49 -16.30 -15.67
N VAL A 30 15.45 -15.39 -15.41
CA VAL A 30 15.91 -15.07 -14.05
C VAL A 30 15.18 -13.85 -13.47
N GLY A 31 14.91 -12.83 -14.30
CA GLY A 31 14.35 -11.55 -13.86
C GLY A 31 12.87 -11.63 -13.49
N VAL A 32 12.05 -12.29 -14.31
CA VAL A 32 10.60 -12.41 -14.11
C VAL A 32 10.23 -13.09 -12.77
N PRO A 33 10.78 -14.27 -12.42
CA PRO A 33 10.39 -14.94 -11.17
C PRO A 33 10.81 -14.15 -9.91
N ARG A 34 11.85 -13.31 -9.98
CA ARG A 34 12.27 -12.46 -8.84
C ARG A 34 11.30 -11.30 -8.61
N MET A 35 10.68 -10.80 -9.68
CA MET A 35 9.77 -9.64 -9.63
C MET A 35 8.46 -9.95 -8.89
N SER A 36 7.95 -11.18 -8.99
CA SER A 36 6.70 -11.58 -8.30
C SER A 36 6.85 -11.55 -6.78
N GLY A 37 7.97 -12.06 -6.25
CA GLY A 37 8.28 -12.02 -4.82
C GLY A 37 8.44 -10.60 -4.30
N TRP A 38 9.16 -9.75 -5.05
CA TRP A 38 9.31 -8.34 -4.70
C TRP A 38 7.96 -7.60 -4.70
N LEU A 39 7.11 -7.82 -5.70
CA LEU A 39 5.79 -7.19 -5.77
C LEU A 39 4.90 -7.61 -4.60
N ALA A 40 4.91 -8.88 -4.22
CA ALA A 40 4.16 -9.37 -3.06
C ALA A 40 4.66 -8.73 -1.75
N ALA A 41 5.98 -8.66 -1.56
CA ALA A 41 6.58 -8.02 -0.38
C ALA A 41 6.24 -6.53 -0.30
N THR A 42 6.33 -5.80 -1.42
CA THR A 42 5.98 -4.37 -1.49
C THR A 42 4.50 -4.14 -1.18
N LYS A 43 3.60 -4.99 -1.68
CA LYS A 43 2.17 -4.92 -1.34
C LYS A 43 1.92 -5.14 0.15
N ALA A 44 2.55 -6.16 0.75
CA ALA A 44 2.42 -6.44 2.17
C ALA A 44 2.98 -5.30 3.03
N ALA A 45 4.12 -4.74 2.65
CA ALA A 45 4.72 -3.60 3.33
C ALA A 45 3.81 -2.36 3.25
N GLY A 46 3.26 -2.05 2.08
CA GLY A 46 2.32 -0.94 1.89
C GLY A 46 1.06 -1.10 2.74
N ALA A 47 0.46 -2.29 2.76
CA ALA A 47 -0.67 -2.59 3.61
C ALA A 47 -0.34 -2.45 5.10
N GLY A 48 0.85 -2.90 5.52
CA GLY A 48 1.32 -2.73 6.89
C GLY A 48 1.46 -1.26 7.30
N GLN A 49 2.07 -0.43 6.46
CA GLN A 49 2.21 1.01 6.73
C GLN A 49 0.85 1.70 6.85
N PHE A 50 -0.09 1.35 5.97
CA PHE A 50 -1.45 1.89 5.99
C PHE A 50 -2.17 1.65 7.33
N TYR A 51 -2.06 0.45 7.90
CA TYR A 51 -2.70 0.17 9.18
C TYR A 51 -1.92 0.71 10.39
N VAL A 52 -0.59 0.79 10.31
CA VAL A 52 0.23 1.42 11.35
C VAL A 52 -0.13 2.91 11.49
N GLU A 53 -0.42 3.59 10.38
CA GLU A 53 -0.95 4.96 10.40
C GLU A 53 -2.27 5.06 11.17
N GLY A 54 -3.22 4.16 10.89
CA GLY A 54 -4.49 4.10 11.61
C GLY A 54 -4.33 3.83 13.11
N PHE A 55 -3.46 2.90 13.50
CA PHE A 55 -3.17 2.65 14.92
C PHE A 55 -2.51 3.85 15.60
N THR A 56 -1.65 4.56 14.87
CA THR A 56 -1.01 5.78 15.38
C THR A 56 -2.06 6.86 15.62
N LEU A 57 -3.00 7.04 14.68
CA LEU A 57 -4.13 7.97 14.87
C LEU A 57 -5.03 7.56 16.03
N ALA A 58 -5.40 6.28 16.15
CA ALA A 58 -6.21 5.80 17.27
C ALA A 58 -5.53 6.13 18.60
N ARG A 59 -4.23 5.84 18.72
CA ARG A 59 -3.44 6.17 19.91
C ARG A 59 -3.43 7.67 20.21
N THR A 60 -3.23 8.53 19.21
CA THR A 60 -3.21 9.98 19.46
C THR A 60 -4.57 10.50 19.91
N GLN A 61 -5.67 9.98 19.35
CA GLN A 61 -7.03 10.33 19.78
C GLN A 61 -7.30 9.89 21.22
N ALA A 62 -6.95 8.66 21.59
CA ALA A 62 -7.09 8.18 22.97
C ALA A 62 -6.33 9.05 23.98
N LEU A 63 -5.11 9.45 23.64
CA LEU A 63 -4.29 10.30 24.49
C LEU A 63 -4.83 11.73 24.56
N ALA A 64 -5.29 12.30 23.44
CA ALA A 64 -5.83 13.66 23.37
C ALA A 64 -7.14 13.82 24.15
N HIS A 65 -8.00 12.81 24.12
CA HIS A 65 -9.30 12.83 24.77
C HIS A 65 -9.32 12.16 26.15
N ASN A 66 -8.17 11.61 26.59
CA ASN A 66 -8.06 10.79 27.80
C ASN A 66 -9.17 9.72 27.86
N SER A 67 -9.42 9.08 26.72
CA SER A 67 -10.54 8.16 26.52
C SER A 67 -10.14 6.95 25.68
N HIS A 68 -11.05 5.98 25.56
CA HIS A 68 -10.81 4.79 24.76
C HIS A 68 -10.99 5.11 23.27
N SER A 69 -10.08 4.62 22.45
CA SER A 69 -10.17 4.65 20.98
C SER A 69 -10.13 3.24 20.43
N ARG A 70 -10.82 2.98 19.33
CA ARG A 70 -10.68 1.73 18.57
C ARG A 70 -10.51 2.01 17.09
N LEU A 71 -9.77 1.12 16.42
CA LEU A 71 -9.68 1.09 14.97
C LEU A 71 -10.70 0.08 14.44
N VAL A 72 -11.55 0.52 13.52
CA VAL A 72 -12.59 -0.30 12.92
C VAL A 72 -12.34 -0.41 11.43
N PHE A 73 -12.31 -1.64 10.92
CA PHE A 73 -12.23 -1.90 9.49
C PHE A 73 -13.57 -1.64 8.82
N ILE A 74 -13.52 -1.02 7.65
CA ILE A 74 -14.70 -0.65 6.87
C ILE A 74 -14.55 -1.21 5.46
N ASP A 75 -15.68 -1.54 4.85
CA ASP A 75 -15.68 -2.08 3.50
C ASP A 75 -15.09 -1.07 2.51
N ASN A 76 -14.18 -1.57 1.69
CA ASN A 76 -13.61 -0.80 0.59
C ASN A 76 -13.73 -1.65 -0.69
N PRO A 77 -14.38 -1.11 -1.74
CA PRO A 77 -14.52 -1.82 -3.02
C PRO A 77 -13.17 -2.14 -3.69
N GLY A 78 -12.07 -1.52 -3.25
CA GLY A 78 -10.71 -1.81 -3.71
C GLY A 78 -10.08 -3.11 -3.17
N GLY A 79 -10.80 -3.88 -2.36
CA GLY A 79 -10.37 -5.21 -1.88
C GLY A 79 -9.47 -5.21 -0.64
N GLN A 80 -8.78 -4.10 -0.34
CA GLN A 80 -8.16 -3.87 0.97
C GLN A 80 -9.13 -3.09 1.85
N PRO A 81 -9.59 -3.62 3.01
CA PRO A 81 -10.49 -2.87 3.88
C PRO A 81 -9.85 -1.56 4.32
N ASP A 82 -10.63 -0.49 4.28
CA ASP A 82 -10.24 0.81 4.79
C ASP A 82 -10.40 0.80 6.33
N TRP A 83 -9.95 1.84 7.01
CA TRP A 83 -10.07 1.95 8.47
C TRP A 83 -10.63 3.30 8.90
N ARG A 84 -11.35 3.28 10.01
CA ARG A 84 -11.78 4.47 10.74
C ARG A 84 -11.37 4.35 12.20
N VAL A 85 -11.22 5.49 12.87
CA VAL A 85 -11.00 5.55 14.32
C VAL A 85 -12.29 6.01 14.99
N ASP A 86 -12.81 5.18 15.89
CA ASP A 86 -13.92 5.55 16.77
C ASP A 86 -13.34 5.97 18.13
N ILE A 87 -13.91 7.03 18.72
CA ILE A 87 -13.53 7.57 20.02
C ILE A 87 -14.71 7.42 20.97
N CYS A 88 -14.46 6.94 22.19
CA CYS A 88 -15.46 6.92 23.24
C CYS A 88 -15.47 8.27 23.96
N PHE A 89 -16.63 8.91 24.03
CA PHE A 89 -16.83 10.08 24.86
C PHE A 89 -17.51 9.61 26.14
N ARG A 90 -16.77 9.51 27.25
CA ARG A 90 -17.30 8.98 28.51
C ARG A 90 -18.41 9.91 29.04
N ALA A 91 -19.67 9.53 28.84
CA ALA A 91 -20.77 10.07 29.63
C ALA A 91 -20.68 9.54 31.07
N THR A 92 -21.04 10.34 32.06
CA THR A 92 -20.99 9.94 33.47
C THR A 92 -21.96 8.79 33.74
N GLY A 93 -21.44 7.55 33.78
CA GLY A 93 -22.21 6.37 34.21
C GLY A 93 -21.95 5.09 33.43
N ASN A 94 -21.41 5.18 32.21
CA ASN A 94 -21.17 4.01 31.36
C ASN A 94 -19.68 3.77 31.13
N ALA A 95 -19.28 2.51 31.15
CA ALA A 95 -17.95 2.10 30.69
C ALA A 95 -17.95 2.07 29.15
N CYS A 96 -16.81 2.44 28.55
CA CYS A 96 -16.58 2.24 27.12
C CYS A 96 -16.41 0.74 26.84
N ASP A 97 -17.51 -0.01 26.88
CA ASP A 97 -17.57 -1.41 26.49
C ASP A 97 -18.15 -1.55 25.07
N ASP A 98 -18.02 -2.75 24.49
CA ASP A 98 -18.48 -3.02 23.13
C ASP A 98 -20.01 -2.90 22.97
N ALA A 99 -20.77 -2.86 24.08
CA ALA A 99 -22.23 -2.75 24.12
C ALA A 99 -22.72 -1.30 24.35
N SER A 100 -21.84 -0.39 24.75
CA SER A 100 -22.16 1.01 25.01
C SER A 100 -22.45 1.78 23.72
N ASN A 101 -23.42 2.70 23.76
CA ASN A 101 -23.72 3.61 22.65
C ASN A 101 -22.82 4.87 22.67
N ASP A 102 -21.76 4.86 23.49
CA ASP A 102 -20.93 6.03 23.79
C ASP A 102 -19.77 6.21 22.79
N TRP A 103 -19.70 5.33 21.78
CA TRP A 103 -18.74 5.41 20.69
C TRP A 103 -19.21 6.38 19.62
N SER A 104 -18.31 7.28 19.20
CA SER A 104 -18.53 8.05 17.98
C SER A 104 -18.63 7.11 16.79
N THR A 105 -19.71 7.16 16.03
CA THR A 105 -19.83 6.43 14.77
C THR A 105 -19.83 7.41 13.61
N ALA A 106 -19.53 6.94 12.40
CA ALA A 106 -19.55 7.79 11.21
C ALA A 106 -20.94 8.35 10.87
N THR A 107 -22.01 7.75 11.41
CA THR A 107 -23.42 8.10 11.14
C THR A 107 -24.15 8.74 12.31
N ALA A 108 -23.63 8.64 13.54
CA ALA A 108 -24.19 9.28 14.72
C ALA A 108 -23.08 9.84 15.62
N ALA A 109 -23.19 11.14 15.92
CA ALA A 109 -22.33 11.80 16.89
C ALA A 109 -22.58 11.21 18.29
N ALA A 110 -21.51 11.02 19.06
CA ALA A 110 -21.64 10.56 20.44
C ALA A 110 -22.46 11.57 21.26
N THR A 111 -23.47 11.09 21.96
CA THR A 111 -24.22 11.88 22.94
C THR A 111 -23.40 11.93 24.21
N GLY A 112 -22.60 12.99 24.36
CA GLY A 112 -21.77 13.22 25.54
C GLY A 112 -22.53 13.26 26.85
#